data_AF-A0A5J6PAA0-F1
#
_entry.id   AF-A0A5J6PAA0-F1
#
_cell.length_a   1.000
_cell.length_b   1.000
_cell.length_c   1.000
_cell.angle_alpha   90.00
_cell.angle_beta   90.00
_cell.angle_gamma   90.00
#
_symmetry.space_group_name_H-M   'P 1'
#
loop_
_entity.id
_entity.type
_entity.pdbx_description
1 polymer ?
#
loop_
_entity_poly.entity_id
_entity_poly.type
_entity_poly.pdbx_seq_one_letter_code
_entity_poly.pdbx_strand_id
1 'polypeptide(L)'
;MNLTLHVAKRFFAVLIGITSIGFIGQASADDSMACSCTASACGNNAVGGDQGDVFSGLSQTTVTEMFLTNPNTGWTCVVPAKVRGSGGPLACFCAGYCGNGGIGADPDYFDLGLSQSTVANDYGGGKPGNKTGWLCGNYRGTINYTPPKTTYKVMDFGFNGCSVTWGPLQTNVNEAAMIKLATDANAKGFTYQPQLNFGQLLIGNYPMDCKSPAKLSWPLYLKQ
;
A
#
# COMPACT_ATOMS: atom_id res chain seq x y z
N MET A 1 -25.56 -82.69 -21.45
CA MET A 1 -25.38 -81.50 -20.59
C MET A 1 -24.43 -80.56 -21.31
N ASN A 2 -24.95 -79.53 -21.98
CA ASN A 2 -24.17 -78.55 -22.72
C ASN A 2 -24.18 -77.23 -21.93
N LEU A 3 -23.01 -76.81 -21.45
CA LEU A 3 -22.79 -75.54 -20.78
C LEU A 3 -22.31 -74.52 -21.84
N THR A 4 -23.12 -73.50 -22.10
CA THR A 4 -22.74 -72.39 -22.97
C THR A 4 -22.20 -71.24 -22.10
N LEU A 5 -20.90 -71.00 -22.21
CA LEU A 5 -20.18 -69.93 -21.52
C LEU A 5 -20.32 -68.61 -22.31
N HIS A 6 -20.78 -67.53 -21.68
CA HIS A 6 -20.77 -66.18 -22.26
C HIS A 6 -19.67 -65.34 -21.62
N VAL A 7 -18.69 -64.97 -22.44
CA VAL A 7 -17.56 -64.11 -22.08
C VAL A 7 -17.98 -62.64 -22.22
N ALA A 8 -18.17 -61.96 -21.10
CA ALA A 8 -18.40 -60.51 -21.07
C ALA A 8 -17.05 -59.76 -21.07
N LYS A 9 -16.66 -59.24 -22.24
CA LYS A 9 -15.52 -58.33 -22.42
C LYS A 9 -15.87 -56.95 -21.81
N ARG A 10 -15.28 -56.60 -20.67
CA ARG A 10 -15.35 -55.24 -20.12
C ARG A 10 -14.16 -54.42 -20.64
N PHE A 11 -14.45 -53.46 -21.51
CA PHE A 11 -13.52 -52.40 -21.90
C PHE A 11 -13.46 -51.36 -20.78
N PHE A 12 -12.30 -51.23 -20.13
CA PHE A 12 -11.98 -50.10 -19.27
C PHE A 12 -11.31 -49.02 -20.13
N ALA A 13 -12.07 -48.00 -20.52
CA ALA A 13 -11.51 -46.76 -21.06
C ALA A 13 -11.19 -45.84 -19.88
N VAL A 14 -9.90 -45.66 -19.58
CA VAL A 14 -9.42 -44.68 -18.62
C VAL A 14 -9.26 -43.35 -19.37
N LEU A 15 -10.25 -42.46 -19.23
CA LEU A 15 -10.12 -41.06 -19.65
C LEU A 15 -9.36 -40.31 -18.55
N ILE A 16 -8.11 -39.95 -18.82
CA ILE A 16 -7.34 -38.98 -18.03
C ILE A 16 -7.70 -37.59 -18.55
N GLY A 17 -8.76 -37.00 -17.99
CA GLY A 17 -9.10 -35.59 -18.20
C GLY A 17 -8.18 -34.71 -17.37
N ILE A 18 -7.16 -34.14 -18.01
CA ILE A 18 -6.31 -33.11 -17.39
C ILE A 18 -7.11 -31.80 -17.40
N THR A 19 -7.84 -31.52 -16.32
CA THR A 19 -8.33 -30.16 -16.05
C THR A 19 -7.16 -29.32 -15.58
N SER A 20 -6.69 -28.43 -16.44
CA SER A 20 -5.77 -27.35 -16.09
C SER A 20 -6.41 -26.48 -15.00
N ILE A 21 -6.03 -26.72 -13.75
CA ILE A 21 -6.31 -25.83 -12.63
C ILE A 21 -5.42 -24.61 -12.86
N GLY A 22 -5.98 -23.61 -13.55
CA GLY A 22 -5.43 -22.27 -13.52
C GLY A 22 -5.49 -21.78 -12.09
N PHE A 23 -4.35 -21.74 -11.41
CA PHE A 23 -4.21 -20.97 -10.19
C PHE A 23 -4.42 -19.51 -10.57
N ILE A 24 -5.65 -19.02 -10.42
CA ILE A 24 -5.91 -17.60 -10.28
C ILE A 24 -5.21 -17.24 -8.97
N GLY A 25 -4.01 -16.69 -9.07
CA GLY A 25 -3.35 -16.10 -7.92
C GLY A 25 -4.34 -15.09 -7.35
N GLN A 26 -4.90 -15.40 -6.18
CA GLN A 26 -5.50 -14.37 -5.34
C GLN A 26 -4.35 -13.43 -5.04
N ALA A 27 -4.28 -12.33 -5.79
CA ALA A 27 -3.56 -11.16 -5.34
C ALA A 27 -4.08 -10.94 -3.91
N SER A 28 -3.19 -11.07 -2.92
CA SER A 28 -3.52 -10.57 -1.59
C SER A 28 -4.04 -9.16 -1.83
N ALA A 29 -5.26 -8.89 -1.37
CA ALA A 29 -5.76 -7.53 -1.40
C ALA A 29 -4.77 -6.73 -0.55
N ASP A 30 -3.78 -6.11 -1.20
CA ASP A 30 -2.94 -5.10 -0.57
C ASP A 30 -3.93 -4.14 0.07
N ASP A 31 -3.75 -3.89 1.36
CA ASP A 31 -4.65 -3.08 2.19
C ASP A 31 -4.90 -1.75 1.49
N SER A 32 -5.98 -1.74 0.71
CA SER A 32 -6.23 -0.68 -0.25
C SER A 32 -6.86 0.46 0.51
N MET A 33 -6.12 1.53 0.70
CA MET A 33 -6.53 2.67 1.50
C MET A 33 -7.46 3.58 0.69
N ALA A 34 -8.37 4.25 1.39
CA ALA A 34 -9.12 5.37 0.85
C ALA A 34 -8.97 6.59 1.76
N CYS A 35 -8.97 7.76 1.16
CA CYS A 35 -8.83 9.04 1.85
C CYS A 35 -10.00 9.94 1.49
N SER A 36 -10.57 10.62 2.49
CA SER A 36 -11.59 11.67 2.31
C SER A 36 -11.16 12.97 2.98
N CYS A 37 -11.41 14.10 2.31
CA CYS A 37 -11.12 15.41 2.86
C CYS A 37 -12.20 15.83 3.87
N THR A 38 -11.94 15.68 5.17
CA THR A 38 -12.93 16.00 6.22
C THR A 38 -12.91 17.45 6.66
N ALA A 39 -11.78 18.14 6.47
CA ALA A 39 -11.67 19.58 6.72
C ALA A 39 -12.38 20.41 5.62
N SER A 40 -12.49 21.72 5.81
CA SER A 40 -13.08 22.62 4.79
C SER A 40 -12.23 22.71 3.52
N ALA A 41 -10.92 22.47 3.66
CA ALA A 41 -9.95 22.30 2.59
C ALA A 41 -8.84 21.38 3.10
N CYS A 42 -8.27 20.58 2.21
CA CYS A 42 -7.22 19.63 2.55
C CYS A 42 -5.98 19.84 1.70
N GLY A 43 -4.83 19.48 2.27
CA GLY A 43 -3.58 19.32 1.57
C GLY A 43 -2.33 19.67 2.38
N ASN A 44 -1.19 19.31 1.79
CA ASN A 44 0.15 19.43 2.34
C ASN A 44 1.17 19.85 1.26
N ASN A 45 0.73 20.63 0.27
CA ASN A 45 1.46 20.97 -0.96
C ASN A 45 1.66 19.81 -1.95
N ALA A 46 1.33 18.56 -1.61
CA ALA A 46 1.37 17.43 -2.55
C ALA A 46 -0.02 17.15 -3.16
N VAL A 47 -1.02 16.93 -2.30
CA VAL A 47 -2.40 16.62 -2.74
C VAL A 47 -3.38 17.59 -2.09
N GLY A 48 -3.93 18.50 -2.90
CA GLY A 48 -5.01 19.39 -2.49
C GLY A 48 -6.38 18.75 -2.67
N GLY A 49 -7.37 19.19 -1.91
CA GLY A 49 -8.76 18.76 -2.06
C GLY A 49 -9.74 19.70 -1.37
N ASP A 50 -10.96 19.72 -1.89
CA ASP A 50 -12.09 20.38 -1.24
C ASP A 50 -12.78 19.39 -0.29
N GLN A 51 -13.53 19.93 0.67
CA GLN A 51 -14.29 19.13 1.61
C GLN A 51 -15.16 18.06 0.92
N GLY A 52 -14.98 16.81 1.35
CA GLY A 52 -15.66 15.63 0.86
C GLY A 52 -15.06 15.00 -0.39
N ASP A 53 -14.01 15.58 -0.99
CA ASP A 53 -13.26 14.90 -2.03
C ASP A 53 -12.72 13.56 -1.53
N VAL A 54 -12.72 12.55 -2.41
CA VAL A 54 -12.32 11.18 -2.09
C VAL A 54 -11.29 10.68 -3.08
N PHE A 55 -10.26 10.02 -2.55
CA PHE A 55 -9.38 9.11 -3.27
C PHE A 55 -9.59 7.69 -2.76
N SER A 56 -9.50 6.70 -3.63
CA SER A 56 -9.61 5.28 -3.25
C SER A 56 -8.56 4.46 -3.99
N GLY A 57 -8.33 3.22 -3.58
CA GLY A 57 -7.37 2.36 -4.27
C GLY A 57 -5.92 2.72 -3.98
N LEU A 58 -5.63 3.42 -2.88
CA LEU A 58 -4.30 3.93 -2.56
C LEU A 58 -3.46 2.87 -1.85
N SER A 59 -2.15 2.83 -2.14
CA SER A 59 -1.22 2.07 -1.31
C SER A 59 -0.98 2.78 0.03
N GLN A 60 -0.62 2.03 1.07
CA GLN A 60 -0.19 2.61 2.35
C GLN A 60 0.95 3.63 2.17
N THR A 61 1.93 3.32 1.33
CA THR A 61 3.05 4.23 1.02
C THR A 61 2.57 5.53 0.41
N THR A 62 1.63 5.46 -0.55
CA THR A 62 1.01 6.66 -1.15
C THR A 62 0.33 7.52 -0.09
N VAL A 63 -0.42 6.90 0.83
CA VAL A 63 -1.10 7.62 1.92
C VAL A 63 -0.11 8.30 2.85
N THR A 64 0.91 7.58 3.32
CA THR A 64 1.92 8.14 4.22
C THR A 64 2.67 9.30 3.58
N GLU A 65 3.13 9.13 2.34
CA GLU A 65 3.98 10.13 1.67
C GLU A 65 3.19 11.33 1.16
N MET A 66 1.96 11.13 0.69
CA MET A 66 1.19 12.19 0.03
C MET A 66 0.07 12.79 0.86
N PHE A 67 -0.49 12.07 1.84
CA PHE A 67 -1.66 12.53 2.59
C PHE A 67 -1.38 12.78 4.07
N LEU A 68 -0.43 12.06 4.68
CA LEU A 68 -0.20 12.08 6.13
C LEU A 68 1.17 12.63 6.55
N THR A 69 1.94 13.24 5.63
CA THR A 69 3.25 13.84 5.91
C THR A 69 3.20 14.94 6.99
N ASN A 70 2.02 15.51 7.23
CA ASN A 70 1.78 16.55 8.24
C ASN A 70 0.48 16.21 9.00
N PRO A 71 0.44 16.34 10.34
CA PRO A 71 -0.79 16.06 11.10
C PRO A 71 -2.01 16.92 10.72
N ASN A 72 -1.81 18.08 10.07
CA ASN A 72 -2.88 19.04 9.75
C ASN A 72 -3.25 19.07 8.26
N THR A 73 -3.15 17.95 7.54
CA THR A 73 -3.52 17.94 6.11
C THR A 73 -5.03 18.05 5.87
N GLY A 74 -5.86 17.77 6.88
CA GLY A 74 -7.32 17.72 6.74
C GLY A 74 -7.84 16.43 6.10
N TRP A 75 -6.95 15.58 5.58
CA TRP A 75 -7.30 14.27 5.02
C TRP A 75 -7.51 13.24 6.13
N THR A 76 -8.58 12.47 6.03
CA THR A 76 -8.83 11.28 6.85
C THR A 76 -8.66 10.06 5.95
N CYS A 77 -7.71 9.18 6.27
CA CYS A 77 -7.40 7.99 5.48
C CYS A 77 -7.57 6.72 6.31
N VAL A 78 -8.26 5.73 5.75
CA VAL A 78 -8.61 4.47 6.43
C VAL A 78 -8.50 3.29 5.46
N VAL A 79 -8.40 2.08 6.00
CA VAL A 79 -8.71 0.86 5.24
C VAL A 79 -10.23 0.76 5.21
N PRO A 80 -10.89 0.86 4.04
CA PRO A 80 -12.33 0.85 3.97
C PRO A 80 -12.91 -0.44 4.53
N ALA A 81 -13.91 -0.33 5.42
CA ALA A 81 -14.68 -1.50 5.85
C ALA A 81 -15.42 -2.13 4.64
N LYS A 82 -15.88 -1.27 3.72
CA LYS A 82 -16.47 -1.67 2.44
C LYS A 82 -16.44 -0.52 1.43
N VAL A 83 -16.23 -0.87 0.17
CA VAL A 83 -16.37 0.04 -0.97
C VAL A 83 -17.50 -0.47 -1.86
N ARG A 84 -18.45 0.37 -2.23
CA ARG A 84 -19.49 0.06 -3.22
C ARG A 84 -19.40 1.02 -4.40
N GLY A 85 -19.60 0.47 -5.59
CA GLY A 85 -19.41 1.19 -6.85
C GLY A 85 -17.94 1.32 -7.23
N SER A 86 -17.69 2.07 -8.31
CA SER A 86 -16.35 2.30 -8.85
C SER A 86 -16.34 3.56 -9.72
N GLY A 87 -15.30 4.38 -9.62
CA GLY A 87 -15.11 5.51 -10.54
C GLY A 87 -16.10 6.67 -10.34
N GLY A 88 -16.48 7.31 -11.45
CA GLY A 88 -17.46 8.39 -11.54
C GLY A 88 -17.01 9.75 -10.98
N PRO A 89 -17.86 10.79 -11.11
CA PRO A 89 -17.47 12.15 -10.75
C PRO A 89 -17.54 12.41 -9.24
N LEU A 90 -18.40 11.68 -8.50
CA LEU A 90 -18.64 11.91 -7.09
C LEU A 90 -18.47 10.62 -6.28
N ALA A 91 -18.11 10.82 -5.02
CA ALA A 91 -18.03 9.78 -4.02
C ALA A 91 -18.50 10.30 -2.65
N CYS A 92 -18.91 9.38 -1.79
CA CYS A 92 -19.31 9.63 -0.41
C CYS A 92 -18.53 8.74 0.56
N PHE A 93 -18.18 9.29 1.71
CA PHE A 93 -17.48 8.66 2.82
C PHE A 93 -18.33 8.74 4.09
N CYS A 94 -18.41 7.63 4.82
CA CYS A 94 -19.07 7.56 6.11
C CYS A 94 -18.03 7.46 7.23
N ALA A 95 -17.77 8.57 7.92
CA ALA A 95 -16.77 8.61 9.00
C ALA A 95 -17.23 7.94 10.31
N GLY A 96 -18.52 7.65 10.44
CA GLY A 96 -19.14 7.11 11.64
C GLY A 96 -20.35 6.27 11.27
N TYR A 97 -21.49 6.45 11.94
CA TYR A 97 -22.74 5.81 11.50
C TYR A 97 -23.52 6.77 10.61
N CYS A 98 -23.82 6.32 9.38
CA CYS A 98 -24.58 7.11 8.41
C CYS A 98 -25.94 6.46 8.11
N GLY A 99 -26.93 7.26 7.67
CA GLY A 99 -28.18 6.73 7.14
C GLY A 99 -29.49 7.21 7.77
N ASN A 100 -29.57 8.46 8.18
CA ASN A 100 -30.78 9.01 8.80
C ASN A 100 -31.90 9.32 7.76
N GLY A 101 -32.36 8.31 7.01
CA GLY A 101 -33.52 8.37 6.09
C GLY A 101 -33.29 7.99 4.62
N GLY A 102 -32.09 7.55 4.23
CA GLY A 102 -31.76 7.15 2.86
C GLY A 102 -30.92 5.88 2.83
N ILE A 103 -29.64 6.03 2.48
CA ILE A 103 -28.67 4.93 2.45
C ILE A 103 -27.91 4.88 3.79
N GLY A 104 -28.00 3.76 4.50
CA GLY A 104 -27.24 3.52 5.73
C GLY A 104 -25.91 2.84 5.50
N ALA A 105 -24.93 3.15 6.35
CA ALA A 105 -23.61 2.53 6.34
C ALA A 105 -22.95 2.55 7.73
N ASP A 106 -22.12 1.53 7.96
CA ASP A 106 -21.18 1.46 9.06
C ASP A 106 -20.01 2.45 8.87
N PRO A 107 -19.19 2.70 9.91
CA PRO A 107 -17.98 3.51 9.78
C PRO A 107 -17.03 2.99 8.70
N ASP A 108 -16.28 3.91 8.12
CA ASP A 108 -15.24 3.66 7.10
C ASP A 108 -15.79 3.07 5.79
N TYR A 109 -17.06 3.34 5.50
CA TYR A 109 -17.72 2.95 4.26
C TYR A 109 -17.52 4.01 3.17
N PHE A 110 -17.26 3.55 1.94
CA PHE A 110 -17.15 4.42 0.76
C PHE A 110 -18.12 4.01 -0.33
N ASP A 111 -18.78 5.01 -0.91
CA ASP A 111 -19.61 4.88 -2.11
C ASP A 111 -19.01 5.71 -3.24
N LEU A 112 -18.68 5.04 -4.33
CA LEU A 112 -18.06 5.64 -5.52
C LEU A 112 -19.03 5.60 -6.69
N GLY A 113 -18.76 6.38 -7.73
CA GLY A 113 -19.52 6.32 -8.98
C GLY A 113 -20.84 7.08 -8.93
N LEU A 114 -21.00 8.02 -7.99
CA LEU A 114 -22.29 8.64 -7.72
C LEU A 114 -22.60 9.77 -8.70
N SER A 115 -23.89 9.92 -9.01
CA SER A 115 -24.41 11.08 -9.74
C SER A 115 -24.77 12.22 -8.78
N GLN A 116 -24.85 13.45 -9.28
CA GLN A 116 -25.25 14.60 -8.46
C GLN A 116 -26.67 14.41 -7.87
N SER A 117 -27.60 13.80 -8.64
CA SER A 117 -28.95 13.54 -8.16
C SER A 117 -28.98 12.48 -7.06
N THR A 118 -28.18 11.42 -7.19
CA THR A 118 -28.00 10.40 -6.15
C THR A 118 -27.48 11.03 -4.85
N VAL A 119 -26.44 11.87 -4.92
CA VAL A 119 -25.89 12.56 -3.73
C VAL A 119 -26.95 13.47 -3.08
N ALA A 120 -27.71 14.22 -3.89
CA ALA A 120 -28.74 15.12 -3.38
C ALA A 120 -29.90 14.37 -2.71
N ASN A 121 -30.39 13.31 -3.34
CA ASN A 121 -31.59 12.61 -2.89
C ASN A 121 -31.31 11.58 -1.79
N ASP A 122 -30.22 10.83 -1.90
CA ASP A 122 -30.00 9.63 -1.08
C ASP A 122 -29.00 9.87 0.06
N TYR A 123 -28.09 10.85 -0.12
CA TYR A 123 -27.02 11.17 0.84
C TYR A 123 -27.23 12.53 1.53
N GLY A 124 -28.33 13.23 1.24
CA GLY A 124 -28.67 14.52 1.86
C GLY A 124 -27.73 15.66 1.47
N GLY A 125 -27.21 15.64 0.23
CA GLY A 125 -26.35 16.69 -0.31
C GLY A 125 -24.88 16.65 0.15
N GLY A 126 -24.52 15.73 1.06
CA GLY A 126 -23.13 15.29 1.24
C GLY A 126 -22.12 16.28 1.82
N LYS A 127 -22.50 17.25 2.65
CA LYS A 127 -21.52 18.10 3.37
C LYS A 127 -21.49 17.77 4.87
N PRO A 128 -20.39 18.04 5.61
CA PRO A 128 -20.37 17.83 7.05
C PRO A 128 -21.49 18.58 7.75
N GLY A 129 -22.03 17.97 8.79
CA GLY A 129 -23.21 18.47 9.48
C GLY A 129 -24.52 18.16 8.76
N ASN A 130 -24.51 17.41 7.65
CA ASN A 130 -25.75 16.84 7.14
C ASN A 130 -26.32 15.83 8.15
N LYS A 131 -27.64 15.67 8.13
CA LYS A 131 -28.33 14.77 9.05
C LYS A 131 -28.02 13.30 8.80
N THR A 132 -27.54 12.96 7.60
CA THR A 132 -27.30 11.59 7.17
C THR A 132 -25.94 11.07 7.62
N GLY A 133 -25.00 11.94 8.00
CA GLY A 133 -23.63 11.58 8.40
C GLY A 133 -22.66 11.40 7.23
N TRP A 134 -23.16 11.45 5.98
CA TRP A 134 -22.35 11.22 4.79
C TRP A 134 -21.56 12.45 4.37
N LEU A 135 -20.29 12.26 4.06
CA LEU A 135 -19.44 13.29 3.50
C LEU A 135 -19.16 12.99 2.02
N CYS A 136 -19.66 13.82 1.11
CA CYS A 136 -19.57 13.61 -0.32
C CYS A 136 -18.90 14.78 -1.04
N GLY A 137 -18.16 14.45 -2.09
CA GLY A 137 -17.46 15.42 -2.93
C GLY A 137 -16.99 14.76 -4.20
N ASN A 138 -15.97 15.33 -4.83
CA ASN A 138 -15.48 14.79 -6.09
C ASN A 138 -14.71 13.50 -5.84
N TYR A 139 -14.96 12.49 -6.65
CA TYR A 139 -14.06 11.35 -6.72
C TYR A 139 -12.86 11.74 -7.58
N ARG A 140 -11.69 11.79 -6.95
CA ARG A 140 -10.44 12.22 -7.59
C ARG A 140 -9.64 11.06 -8.18
N GLY A 141 -10.10 9.83 -8.01
CA GLY A 141 -9.46 8.63 -8.57
C GLY A 141 -8.46 7.95 -7.64
N THR A 142 -7.54 7.22 -8.26
CA THR A 142 -6.32 6.65 -7.65
C THR A 142 -5.14 7.55 -7.97
N ILE A 143 -4.19 7.69 -7.05
CA ILE A 143 -2.90 8.34 -7.34
C ILE A 143 -1.84 7.26 -7.54
N ASN A 144 -1.26 7.22 -8.73
CA ASN A 144 -0.09 6.38 -9.02
C ASN A 144 1.18 7.09 -8.51
N TYR A 145 1.38 7.06 -7.20
CA TYR A 145 2.62 7.51 -6.61
C TYR A 145 3.67 6.42 -6.73
N THR A 146 4.66 6.65 -7.56
CA THR A 146 5.90 5.88 -7.50
C THR A 146 6.86 6.67 -6.62
N PRO A 147 7.20 6.19 -5.41
CA PRO A 147 8.19 6.84 -4.59
C PRO A 147 9.47 7.06 -5.42
N PRO A 148 10.18 8.18 -5.25
CA PRO A 148 11.49 8.33 -5.84
C PRO A 148 12.29 7.10 -5.47
N LYS A 149 12.75 6.35 -6.47
CA LYS A 149 13.56 5.15 -6.24
C LYS A 149 14.83 5.63 -5.54
N THR A 150 14.85 5.50 -4.21
CA THR A 150 16.05 5.81 -3.44
C THR A 150 17.07 4.76 -3.82
N THR A 151 18.03 5.15 -4.66
CA THR A 151 19.09 4.26 -5.09
C THR A 151 20.21 4.34 -4.07
N TYR A 152 20.36 3.27 -3.31
CA TYR A 152 21.57 3.04 -2.56
C TYR A 152 22.62 2.46 -3.49
N LYS A 153 23.77 3.11 -3.56
CA LYS A 153 24.91 2.64 -4.34
C LYS A 153 25.90 1.97 -3.42
N VAL A 154 26.35 0.77 -3.78
CA VAL A 154 27.47 0.13 -3.10
C VAL A 154 28.74 0.94 -3.36
N MET A 155 29.47 1.26 -2.30
CA MET A 155 30.69 2.04 -2.38
C MET A 155 31.90 1.13 -2.61
N ASP A 156 32.91 1.65 -3.28
CA ASP A 156 34.22 1.02 -3.50
C ASP A 156 35.16 1.16 -2.29
N PHE A 157 34.66 1.77 -1.21
CA PHE A 157 35.34 1.95 0.07
C PHE A 157 34.47 1.45 1.23
N GLY A 158 35.15 1.18 2.34
CA GLY A 158 34.56 0.72 3.59
C GLY A 158 34.47 1.81 4.66
N PHE A 159 34.01 1.44 5.85
CA PHE A 159 33.77 2.36 6.97
C PHE A 159 34.68 2.15 8.20
N ASN A 160 35.63 1.21 8.16
CA ASN A 160 36.50 0.96 9.30
C ASN A 160 37.40 2.17 9.59
N GLY A 161 37.48 2.57 10.87
CA GLY A 161 38.22 3.76 11.27
C GLY A 161 37.51 5.09 10.95
N CYS A 162 36.33 5.04 10.32
CA CYS A 162 35.46 6.21 10.19
C CYS A 162 34.70 6.45 11.50
N SER A 163 34.53 7.71 11.87
CA SER A 163 33.63 8.10 12.96
C SER A 163 32.18 8.06 12.49
N VAL A 164 31.66 6.84 12.31
CA VAL A 164 30.27 6.56 11.92
C VAL A 164 29.49 5.95 13.09
N THR A 165 28.22 6.30 13.19
CA THR A 165 27.31 5.70 14.18
C THR A 165 26.35 4.76 13.48
N TRP A 166 26.27 3.53 13.96
CA TRP A 166 25.40 2.49 13.42
C TRP A 166 24.21 2.27 14.32
N GLY A 167 23.08 1.95 13.70
CA GLY A 167 21.89 1.51 14.41
C GLY A 167 21.96 0.07 14.89
N PRO A 168 20.86 -0.42 15.48
CA PRO A 168 20.77 -1.80 15.93
C PRO A 168 21.05 -2.79 14.80
N LEU A 169 21.74 -3.89 15.13
CA LEU A 169 22.01 -4.99 14.21
C LEU A 169 20.70 -5.64 13.77
N GLN A 170 20.49 -5.70 12.46
CA GLN A 170 19.41 -6.42 11.82
C GLN A 170 19.90 -7.83 11.46
N THR A 171 19.11 -8.85 11.75
CA THR A 171 19.44 -10.27 11.51
C THR A 171 18.42 -10.93 10.58
N ASN A 172 18.83 -11.97 9.85
CA ASN A 172 17.97 -12.68 8.88
C ASN A 172 17.40 -11.75 7.79
N VAL A 173 18.19 -10.76 7.39
CA VAL A 173 17.86 -9.80 6.34
C VAL A 173 18.69 -10.09 5.10
N ASN A 174 18.12 -9.84 3.93
CA ASN A 174 18.87 -9.79 2.67
C ASN A 174 19.07 -8.33 2.24
N GLU A 175 19.80 -8.11 1.14
CA GLU A 175 20.09 -6.76 0.61
C GLU A 175 18.82 -5.96 0.32
N ALA A 176 17.81 -6.58 -0.30
CA ALA A 176 16.53 -5.93 -0.60
C ALA A 176 15.78 -5.50 0.66
N ALA A 177 15.78 -6.33 1.71
CA ALA A 177 15.22 -6.00 3.00
C ALA A 177 15.98 -4.84 3.66
N MET A 178 17.31 -4.80 3.56
CA MET A 178 18.11 -3.68 4.07
C MET A 178 17.85 -2.38 3.32
N ILE A 179 17.71 -2.41 1.99
CA ILE A 179 17.30 -1.24 1.18
C ILE A 179 15.94 -0.73 1.64
N LYS A 180 14.98 -1.63 1.87
CA LYS A 180 13.66 -1.26 2.40
C LYS A 180 13.77 -0.60 3.77
N LEU A 181 14.46 -1.23 4.72
CA LEU A 181 14.67 -0.68 6.07
C LEU A 181 15.35 0.69 6.04
N ALA A 182 16.38 0.85 5.20
CA ALA A 182 17.08 2.11 5.02
C ALA A 182 16.17 3.18 4.40
N THR A 183 15.31 2.80 3.46
CA THR A 183 14.32 3.71 2.83
C THR A 183 13.27 4.14 3.84
N ASP A 184 12.66 3.20 4.56
CA ASP A 184 11.64 3.45 5.58
C ASP A 184 12.15 4.34 6.72
N ALA A 185 13.42 4.15 7.12
CA ALA A 185 14.08 4.97 8.13
C ALA A 185 14.70 6.28 7.59
N ASN A 186 14.57 6.55 6.28
CA ASN A 186 15.26 7.63 5.57
C ASN A 186 16.77 7.73 5.91
N ALA A 187 17.44 6.58 6.03
CA ALA A 187 18.84 6.48 6.38
C ALA A 187 19.73 7.06 5.26
N LYS A 188 20.91 7.60 5.64
CA LYS A 188 21.90 8.06 4.65
C LYS A 188 22.67 6.91 4.00
N GLY A 189 22.61 5.73 4.60
CA GLY A 189 23.25 4.53 4.11
C GLY A 189 22.97 3.34 5.01
N PHE A 190 23.53 2.21 4.65
CA PHE A 190 23.54 1.00 5.47
C PHE A 190 24.78 0.17 5.15
N THR A 191 25.05 -0.82 5.98
CA THR A 191 25.98 -1.90 5.65
C THR A 191 25.28 -3.24 5.73
N TYR A 192 25.71 -4.19 4.89
CA TYR A 192 25.12 -5.51 4.78
C TYR A 192 26.19 -6.56 4.47
N GLN A 193 26.16 -7.69 5.19
CA GLN A 193 27.05 -8.83 4.99
C GLN A 193 26.28 -10.04 4.43
N PRO A 194 26.38 -10.34 3.12
CA PRO A 194 25.59 -11.37 2.47
C PRO A 194 25.73 -12.79 3.04
N GLN A 195 26.91 -13.14 3.54
CA GLN A 195 27.16 -14.49 4.06
C GLN A 195 26.48 -14.75 5.41
N LEU A 196 26.22 -13.70 6.18
CA LEU A 196 25.66 -13.79 7.53
C LEU A 196 24.21 -13.31 7.60
N ASN A 197 23.67 -12.73 6.51
CA ASN A 197 22.35 -12.11 6.48
C ASN A 197 22.16 -11.05 7.59
N PHE A 198 23.22 -10.30 7.86
CA PHE A 198 23.26 -9.24 8.88
C PHE A 198 23.45 -7.87 8.24
N GLY A 199 22.88 -6.83 8.85
CA GLY A 199 23.09 -5.46 8.41
C GLY A 199 22.82 -4.43 9.49
N GLN A 200 23.27 -3.19 9.25
CA GLN A 200 23.03 -2.05 10.14
C GLN A 200 22.72 -0.81 9.32
N LEU A 201 21.79 0.02 9.82
CA LEU A 201 21.50 1.32 9.23
C LEU A 201 22.50 2.36 9.73
N LEU A 202 22.94 3.25 8.85
CA LEU A 202 23.77 4.40 9.24
C LEU A 202 22.90 5.43 9.96
N ILE A 203 23.18 5.69 11.24
CA ILE A 203 22.53 6.72 12.04
C ILE A 203 23.44 7.95 12.03
N GLY A 204 23.10 8.94 11.22
CA GLY A 204 23.87 10.18 11.09
C GLY A 204 24.58 10.30 9.74
N ASN A 205 25.64 11.12 9.71
CA ASN A 205 26.36 11.43 8.48
C ASN A 205 27.57 10.51 8.29
N TYR A 206 27.79 10.10 7.04
CA TYR A 206 29.04 9.47 6.65
C TYR A 206 30.08 10.58 6.38
N PRO A 207 31.27 10.57 7.01
CA PRO A 207 32.28 11.60 6.77
C PRO A 207 32.76 11.57 5.31
N MET A 208 32.68 12.70 4.60
CA MET A 208 33.01 12.77 3.16
C MET A 208 34.46 12.40 2.85
N ASP A 209 35.36 12.64 3.80
CA ASP A 209 36.79 12.36 3.72
C ASP A 209 37.15 10.93 4.15
N CYS A 210 36.21 10.16 4.68
CA CYS A 210 36.51 8.81 5.13
C CYS A 210 36.36 7.78 4.01
N LYS A 211 37.49 7.27 3.52
CA LYS A 211 37.54 6.17 2.55
C LYS A 211 38.41 5.05 3.08
N SER A 212 37.85 4.20 3.94
CA SER A 212 38.58 3.01 4.39
C SER A 212 38.72 2.00 3.25
N PRO A 213 39.77 1.17 3.20
CA PRO A 213 39.85 0.09 2.23
C PRO A 213 38.63 -0.84 2.28
N ALA A 214 38.01 -1.12 1.12
CA ALA A 214 36.78 -1.91 1.01
C ALA A 214 36.87 -3.34 1.60
N LYS A 215 38.07 -3.91 1.72
CA LYS A 215 38.28 -5.28 2.22
C LYS A 215 38.25 -5.39 3.75
N LEU A 216 38.29 -4.28 4.47
CA LEU A 216 38.36 -4.30 5.93
C LEU A 216 36.99 -4.26 6.60
N SER A 217 35.97 -3.77 5.90
CA SER A 217 34.61 -3.66 6.43
C SER A 217 33.62 -4.48 5.60
N TRP A 218 32.40 -4.60 6.11
CA TRP A 218 31.28 -5.05 5.29
C TRP A 218 30.99 -4.05 4.16
N PRO A 219 30.35 -4.48 3.06
CA PRO A 219 29.88 -3.61 2.00
C PRO A 219 29.10 -2.40 2.55
N LEU A 220 29.49 -1.20 2.13
CA LEU A 220 28.84 0.05 2.47
C LEU A 220 27.94 0.48 1.32
N TYR A 221 26.71 0.86 1.64
CA TYR A 221 25.73 1.38 0.70
C TYR A 221 25.36 2.80 1.11
N LEU A 222 25.53 3.77 0.21
CA LEU A 222 25.17 5.17 0.48
C LEU A 222 24.06 5.64 -0.45
N LYS A 223 23.14 6.43 0.09
CA LYS A 223 22.04 7.08 -0.64
C LYS A 223 22.63 8.04 -1.68
N GLN A 224 22.21 7.92 -2.95
CA GLN A 224 22.56 8.85 -4.03
C GLN A 224 21.58 10.03 -4.10
#